data_AF-A0AAJ6HU53-F1
#
_entry.id   AF-A0AAJ6HU53-F1
#
_cell.length_a   1.000
_cell.length_b   1.000
_cell.length_c   1.000
_cell.angle_alpha   90.00
_cell.angle_beta   90.00
_cell.angle_gamma   90.00
#
_symmetry.space_group_name_H-M   'P 1'
#
loop_
_entity.id
_entity.type
_entity.pdbx_description
1 polymer ?
#
loop_
_entity_poly.entity_id
_entity_poly.type
_entity_poly.pdbx_seq_one_letter_code
_entity_poly.pdbx_strand_id
1 'polypeptide(L)'
;MIGFINTLSDEIIAARQRANLTQEELAAKTGLSVRSIRNLESARVTQPRPATVRLLRDALDLPARPSPTARIRPMQLPLGTPDFVGRSAQLAQLDGLLDGGPRRMSAVVICVLTGPSGIGKTALALHWAHRVAPRFADGVLYLDLRGSRPDDQVVAPSDALGSLIQALDVPGDIPCDPAARAGLYRSALAGRRMLIVLDDARDADQARPLLPGVAGCMVVVTSRDRLSCLVAAEAARPVVVDELGPAEAWNLLRSRLGERRLATEREALESIVAHCAGSPRALTAAAACAAIDPRLSLTELARQLR
;
A
#
# COMPACT_ATOMS: atom_id res chain seq x y z
N MET A 1 -5.90 26.44 26.86
CA MET A 1 -6.87 25.42 26.46
C MET A 1 -8.30 25.91 26.74
N ILE A 2 -8.79 26.99 26.10
CA ILE A 2 -10.18 27.49 26.22
C ILE A 2 -10.54 28.29 24.94
N GLY A 3 -10.63 27.65 23.77
CA GLY A 3 -10.83 28.40 22.51
C GLY A 3 -11.73 27.75 21.46
N PHE A 4 -12.24 26.53 21.69
CA PHE A 4 -12.96 25.78 20.64
C PHE A 4 -14.45 25.53 20.93
N ILE A 5 -14.98 25.95 22.09
CA ILE A 5 -16.35 25.57 22.53
C ILE A 5 -17.45 26.54 22.01
N ASN A 6 -17.12 27.75 21.53
CA ASN A 6 -18.12 28.75 21.13
C ASN A 6 -18.51 28.78 19.63
N THR A 7 -17.88 27.99 18.76
CA THR A 7 -18.05 28.14 17.29
C THR A 7 -19.46 27.81 16.79
N LEU A 8 -20.13 26.80 17.34
CA LEU A 8 -21.45 26.39 16.83
C LEU A 8 -22.56 27.38 17.20
N SER A 9 -22.51 27.94 18.41
CA SER A 9 -23.49 28.94 18.88
C SER A 9 -23.44 30.18 18.00
N ASP A 10 -22.23 30.69 17.77
CA ASP A 10 -22.00 31.88 16.95
C ASP A 10 -22.38 31.64 15.48
N GLU A 11 -22.07 30.46 14.93
CA GLU A 11 -22.48 30.06 13.58
C GLU A 11 -24.02 30.04 13.41
N ILE A 12 -24.74 29.48 14.39
CA ILE A 12 -26.21 29.39 14.35
C ILE A 12 -26.81 30.79 14.43
N ILE A 13 -26.34 31.63 15.36
CA ILE A 13 -26.82 33.02 15.52
C ILE A 13 -26.59 33.80 14.23
N ALA A 14 -25.38 33.78 13.69
CA ALA A 14 -25.03 34.52 12.48
C ALA A 14 -25.82 34.04 11.26
N ALA A 15 -26.03 32.73 11.11
CA ALA A 15 -26.79 32.19 9.98
C ALA A 15 -28.28 32.47 10.09
N ARG A 16 -28.86 32.36 11.30
CA ARG A 16 -30.26 32.73 11.55
C ARG A 16 -30.51 34.20 11.24
N GLN A 17 -29.61 35.09 11.68
CA GLN A 17 -29.68 36.52 11.40
C GLN A 17 -29.55 36.83 9.90
N ARG A 18 -28.61 36.20 9.18
CA ARG A 18 -28.49 36.35 7.72
C ARG A 18 -29.75 35.89 6.97
N ALA A 19 -30.42 34.87 7.49
CA ALA A 19 -31.66 34.35 6.93
C ALA A 19 -32.92 35.14 7.37
N ASN A 20 -32.77 36.20 8.18
CA ASN A 20 -33.86 36.97 8.78
C ASN A 20 -34.91 36.12 9.52
N LEU A 21 -34.48 35.03 10.17
CA LEU A 21 -35.37 34.15 10.92
C LEU A 21 -35.39 34.52 12.42
N THR A 22 -36.56 34.47 13.03
CA THR A 22 -36.72 34.45 14.49
C THR A 22 -36.36 33.07 15.05
N GLN A 23 -36.17 32.97 16.38
CA GLN A 23 -35.96 31.66 17.03
C GLN A 23 -37.18 30.73 16.86
N GLU A 24 -38.38 31.32 16.76
CA GLU A 24 -39.65 30.61 16.57
C GLU A 24 -39.78 30.05 15.14
N GLU A 25 -39.43 30.85 14.14
CA GLU A 25 -39.43 30.40 12.74
C GLU A 25 -38.34 29.34 12.49
N LEU A 26 -37.17 29.47 13.11
CA LEU A 26 -36.14 28.44 13.04
C LEU A 26 -36.57 27.14 13.74
N ALA A 27 -37.24 27.24 14.89
CA ALA A 27 -37.83 26.11 15.58
C ALA A 27 -38.87 25.40 14.70
N ALA A 28 -39.79 26.15 14.09
CA ALA A 28 -40.80 25.62 13.17
C ALA A 28 -40.16 24.92 11.95
N LYS A 29 -39.12 25.53 11.36
CA LYS A 29 -38.42 25.00 10.19
C LYS A 29 -37.60 23.73 10.48
N THR A 30 -37.13 23.56 11.71
CA THR A 30 -36.31 22.40 12.13
C THR A 30 -37.10 21.30 12.85
N GLY A 31 -38.35 21.58 13.25
CA GLY A 31 -39.13 20.71 14.13
C GLY A 31 -38.59 20.64 15.57
N LEU A 32 -37.68 21.53 15.95
CA LEU A 32 -37.13 21.63 17.30
C LEU A 32 -37.96 22.60 18.15
N SER A 33 -37.90 22.48 19.48
CA SER A 33 -38.56 23.46 20.35
C SER A 33 -37.81 24.80 20.37
N VAL A 34 -38.53 25.92 20.54
CA VAL A 34 -37.93 27.26 20.71
C VAL A 34 -36.93 27.28 21.88
N ARG A 35 -37.23 26.53 22.95
CA ARG A 35 -36.31 26.35 24.10
C ARG A 35 -35.02 25.65 23.69
N SER A 36 -35.08 24.65 22.81
CA SER A 36 -33.91 23.95 22.27
C SER A 36 -33.03 24.89 21.45
N ILE A 37 -33.61 25.70 20.56
CA ILE A 37 -32.89 26.72 19.79
C ILE A 37 -32.21 27.73 20.72
N ARG A 38 -32.95 28.26 21.70
CA ARG A 38 -32.41 29.23 22.67
C ARG A 38 -31.27 28.66 23.51
N ASN A 39 -31.36 27.40 23.93
CA ASN A 39 -30.29 26.75 24.69
C ASN A 39 -29.02 26.51 23.85
N LEU A 40 -29.18 26.29 22.54
CA LEU A 40 -28.07 26.14 21.62
C LEU A 40 -27.39 27.48 21.34
N GLU A 41 -28.16 28.56 21.12
CA GLU A 41 -27.64 29.93 20.90
C GLU A 41 -27.06 30.57 22.16
N SER A 42 -27.42 30.10 23.35
CA SER A 42 -26.83 30.58 24.61
C SER A 42 -25.63 29.75 25.07
N ALA A 43 -25.11 28.86 24.21
CA ALA A 43 -24.04 27.92 24.52
C ALA A 43 -24.28 27.06 25.79
N ARG A 44 -25.54 26.90 26.22
CA ARG A 44 -25.91 26.05 27.37
C ARG A 44 -25.78 24.57 27.06
N VAL A 45 -25.71 24.22 25.78
CA VAL A 45 -25.50 22.85 25.30
C VAL A 45 -24.10 22.75 24.70
N THR A 46 -23.18 22.17 25.45
CA THR A 46 -21.78 22.02 25.04
C THR A 46 -21.59 20.95 23.95
N GLN A 47 -22.46 19.94 23.91
CA GLN A 47 -22.43 18.86 22.93
C GLN A 47 -23.84 18.49 22.43
N PRO A 48 -24.33 19.15 21.38
CA PRO A 48 -25.62 18.80 20.78
C PRO A 48 -25.55 17.46 20.04
N ARG A 49 -26.69 16.77 19.97
CA ARG A 49 -26.81 15.51 19.24
C ARG A 49 -26.54 15.73 17.75
N PRO A 50 -25.85 14.80 17.04
CA PRO A 50 -25.55 14.93 15.61
C PRO A 50 -26.79 15.17 14.72
N ALA A 51 -27.92 14.53 15.05
CA ALA A 51 -29.18 14.72 14.33
C ALA A 51 -29.70 16.16 14.44
N THR A 52 -29.61 16.77 15.62
CA THR A 52 -30.02 18.16 15.86
C THR A 52 -29.15 19.15 15.08
N VAL A 53 -27.83 18.90 15.00
CA VAL A 53 -26.90 19.73 14.23
C VAL A 53 -27.20 19.66 12.73
N ARG A 54 -27.58 18.49 12.21
CA ARG A 54 -27.97 18.32 10.80
C ARG A 54 -29.22 19.13 10.46
N LEU A 55 -30.29 18.96 11.25
CA LEU A 55 -31.54 19.71 11.07
C LEU A 55 -31.31 21.23 11.03
N LEU A 56 -30.44 21.75 11.92
CA LEU A 56 -30.10 23.16 11.96
C LEU A 56 -29.31 23.63 10.75
N ARG A 57 -28.35 22.82 10.28
CA ARG A 57 -27.56 23.17 9.10
C ARG A 57 -28.43 23.18 7.84
N ASP A 58 -29.31 22.21 7.70
CA ASP A 58 -30.25 22.12 6.57
C ASP A 58 -31.23 23.29 6.58
N ALA A 59 -31.79 23.65 7.74
CA ALA A 59 -32.75 24.75 7.86
C ALA A 59 -32.12 26.14 7.63
N LEU A 60 -30.84 26.31 7.96
CA LEU A 60 -30.10 27.58 7.85
C LEU A 60 -29.24 27.68 6.58
N ASP A 61 -29.32 26.69 5.70
CA ASP A 61 -28.48 26.56 4.51
C ASP A 61 -26.99 26.77 4.83
N LEU A 62 -26.58 26.25 6.00
CA LEU A 62 -25.20 26.30 6.43
C LEU A 62 -24.44 25.26 5.62
N PRO A 63 -23.27 25.60 5.05
CA PRO A 63 -22.45 24.60 4.40
C PRO A 63 -22.22 23.46 5.39
N ALA A 64 -22.39 22.22 4.90
CA ALA A 64 -21.95 21.05 5.64
C ALA A 64 -20.51 21.34 6.06
N ARG A 65 -20.21 21.29 7.37
CA ARG A 65 -18.82 21.37 7.80
C ARG A 65 -18.09 20.31 6.98
N PRO A 66 -16.99 20.65 6.27
CA PRO A 66 -16.18 19.61 5.66
C PRO A 66 -15.89 18.63 6.79
N SER A 67 -16.37 17.40 6.63
CA SER A 67 -16.08 16.36 7.60
C SER A 67 -14.56 16.30 7.65
N PRO A 68 -13.90 16.49 8.81
CA PRO A 68 -12.46 16.40 8.89
C PRO A 68 -12.06 14.92 8.81
N THR A 69 -12.32 14.29 7.68
CA THR A 69 -11.93 12.92 7.36
C THR A 69 -11.82 12.81 5.85
N ALA A 70 -10.94 13.61 5.24
CA ALA A 70 -10.23 13.04 4.10
C ALA A 70 -9.43 11.89 4.71
N ARG A 71 -10.02 10.68 4.73
CA ARG A 71 -9.34 9.49 5.24
C ARG A 71 -7.98 9.46 4.55
N ILE A 72 -6.91 9.35 5.32
CA ILE A 72 -5.57 9.31 4.76
C ILE A 72 -5.54 8.13 3.79
N ARG A 73 -5.32 8.42 2.51
CA ARG A 73 -5.10 7.40 1.48
C ARG A 73 -3.68 6.86 1.69
N PRO A 74 -3.50 5.61 2.17
CA PRO A 74 -2.16 5.11 2.45
C PRO A 74 -1.37 5.01 1.15
N MET A 75 -0.11 5.44 1.17
CA MET A 75 0.82 5.37 0.04
C MET A 75 2.19 4.96 0.58
N GLN A 76 2.30 3.70 0.99
CA GLN A 76 3.40 3.24 1.85
C GLN A 76 4.51 2.49 1.10
N LEU A 77 4.51 2.54 -0.24
CA LEU A 77 5.54 1.84 -1.02
C LEU A 77 6.93 2.42 -0.71
N PRO A 78 7.90 1.57 -0.30
CA PRO A 78 9.31 1.94 -0.23
C PRO A 78 9.84 2.42 -1.59
N LEU A 79 11.04 3.00 -1.58
CA LEU A 79 11.73 3.41 -2.80
C LEU A 79 11.77 2.27 -3.83
N GLY A 80 11.26 2.55 -5.03
CA GLY A 80 11.40 1.66 -6.17
C GLY A 80 12.85 1.62 -6.68
N THR A 81 13.16 0.63 -7.51
CA THR A 81 14.46 0.58 -8.21
C THR A 81 14.40 1.51 -9.42
N PRO A 82 15.18 2.63 -9.47
CA PRO A 82 15.08 3.63 -10.54
C PRO A 82 15.42 3.05 -11.92
N ASP A 83 16.44 2.20 -11.97
CA ASP A 83 16.90 1.52 -13.20
C ASP A 83 16.43 0.06 -13.22
N PHE A 84 15.14 -0.18 -12.99
CA PHE A 84 14.59 -1.53 -13.08
C PHE A 84 14.63 -1.98 -14.55
N VAL A 85 15.21 -3.16 -14.78
CA VAL A 85 15.44 -3.70 -16.12
C VAL A 85 14.99 -5.16 -16.18
N GLY A 86 14.43 -5.56 -17.32
CA GLY A 86 13.99 -6.93 -17.59
C GLY A 86 12.64 -7.25 -16.95
N ARG A 87 12.34 -8.55 -16.82
CA ARG A 87 11.11 -9.10 -16.22
C ARG A 87 9.82 -8.75 -16.96
N SER A 88 9.90 -8.46 -18.26
CA SER A 88 8.75 -8.09 -19.08
C SER A 88 7.65 -9.16 -19.05
N ALA A 89 8.03 -10.44 -19.04
CA ALA A 89 7.09 -11.55 -18.95
C ALA A 89 6.34 -11.56 -17.61
N GLN A 90 7.05 -11.43 -16.49
CA GLN A 90 6.44 -11.40 -15.15
C GLN A 90 5.59 -10.14 -14.95
N LEU A 91 6.03 -8.98 -15.46
CA LEU A 91 5.23 -7.75 -15.45
C LEU A 91 3.93 -7.90 -16.25
N ALA A 92 3.99 -8.51 -17.44
CA ALA A 92 2.81 -8.78 -18.24
C ALA A 92 1.84 -9.77 -17.57
N GLN A 93 2.37 -10.76 -16.83
CA GLN A 93 1.54 -11.65 -16.01
C GLN A 93 0.82 -10.88 -14.90
N LEU A 94 1.53 -10.01 -14.16
CA LEU A 94 0.92 -9.17 -13.12
C LEU A 94 -0.14 -8.22 -13.68
N ASP A 95 0.11 -7.60 -14.84
CA ASP A 95 -0.86 -6.75 -15.53
C ASP A 95 -2.09 -7.55 -15.95
N GLY A 96 -1.90 -8.73 -16.53
CA GLY A 96 -3.01 -9.63 -16.89
C GLY A 96 -3.83 -10.10 -15.69
N LEU A 97 -3.23 -10.19 -14.50
CA LEU A 97 -3.98 -10.47 -13.26
C LEU A 97 -4.86 -9.30 -12.84
N LEU A 98 -4.36 -8.07 -13.01
CA LEU A 98 -5.08 -6.84 -12.70
C LEU A 98 -6.20 -6.53 -13.72
N ASP A 99 -5.98 -6.84 -14.99
CA ASP A 99 -6.89 -6.54 -16.10
C ASP A 99 -7.91 -7.66 -16.38
N GLY A 100 -7.78 -8.82 -15.72
CA GLY A 100 -8.69 -9.95 -15.87
C GLY A 100 -10.14 -9.59 -15.52
N GLY A 101 -10.96 -9.36 -16.55
CA GLY A 101 -12.25 -8.66 -16.53
C GLY A 101 -13.41 -9.18 -15.65
N PRO A 102 -14.67 -8.77 -15.95
CA PRO A 102 -15.78 -8.63 -14.98
C PRO A 102 -16.24 -9.91 -14.24
N ARG A 103 -15.82 -11.10 -14.66
CA ARG A 103 -16.04 -12.36 -13.92
C ARG A 103 -15.22 -12.48 -12.62
N ARG A 104 -14.21 -11.64 -12.41
CA ARG A 104 -13.36 -11.63 -11.20
C ARG A 104 -13.83 -10.65 -10.11
N MET A 105 -14.95 -9.95 -10.33
CA MET A 105 -15.44 -8.90 -9.42
C MET A 105 -15.98 -9.39 -8.06
N SER A 106 -15.91 -10.69 -7.77
CA SER A 106 -16.45 -11.28 -6.54
C SER A 106 -15.39 -11.72 -5.53
N ALA A 107 -14.10 -11.76 -5.91
CA ALA A 107 -13.03 -12.27 -5.04
C ALA A 107 -11.75 -11.41 -5.12
N VAL A 108 -10.94 -11.47 -4.07
CA VAL A 108 -9.59 -10.87 -4.05
C VAL A 108 -8.69 -11.52 -5.10
N VAL A 109 -7.87 -10.72 -5.77
CA VAL A 109 -6.79 -11.25 -6.62
C VAL A 109 -5.53 -11.38 -5.78
N ILE A 110 -5.03 -12.61 -5.62
CA ILE A 110 -3.79 -12.90 -4.87
C ILE A 110 -2.74 -13.38 -5.87
N CYS A 111 -1.59 -12.70 -5.91
CA CYS A 111 -0.42 -13.08 -6.66
C CYS A 111 0.72 -13.44 -5.71
N VAL A 112 1.43 -14.53 -5.98
CA VAL A 112 2.62 -14.92 -5.22
C VAL A 112 3.83 -14.91 -6.15
N LEU A 113 4.75 -13.97 -5.93
CA LEU A 113 6.06 -13.93 -6.57
C LEU A 113 7.00 -14.88 -5.81
N THR A 114 7.46 -15.93 -6.49
CA THR A 114 8.30 -16.98 -5.89
C THR A 114 9.63 -17.08 -6.61
N GLY A 115 10.69 -17.50 -5.92
CA GLY A 115 12.02 -17.61 -6.50
C GLY A 115 13.14 -17.54 -5.46
N PRO A 116 14.40 -17.79 -5.85
CA PRO A 116 15.53 -17.84 -4.92
C PRO A 116 15.84 -16.49 -4.25
N SER A 117 16.70 -16.53 -3.23
CA SER A 117 17.16 -15.32 -2.53
C SER A 117 17.94 -14.40 -3.48
N GLY A 118 17.74 -13.09 -3.36
CA GLY A 118 18.48 -12.11 -4.18
C GLY A 118 18.07 -12.03 -5.65
N ILE A 119 17.06 -12.80 -6.08
CA ILE A 119 16.59 -12.85 -7.48
C ILE A 119 15.77 -11.61 -7.91
N GLY A 120 15.49 -10.70 -6.97
CA GLY A 120 14.81 -9.43 -7.24
C GLY A 120 13.28 -9.45 -7.12
N LYS A 121 12.68 -10.40 -6.39
CA LYS A 121 11.22 -10.43 -6.16
C LYS A 121 10.67 -9.13 -5.57
N THR A 122 11.29 -8.64 -4.49
CA THR A 122 10.93 -7.35 -3.87
C THR A 122 11.05 -6.20 -4.86
N ALA A 123 12.14 -6.15 -5.63
CA ALA A 123 12.35 -5.11 -6.65
C ALA A 123 11.26 -5.16 -7.74
N LEU A 124 10.89 -6.36 -8.21
CA LEU A 124 9.81 -6.57 -9.17
C LEU A 124 8.45 -6.14 -8.60
N ALA A 125 8.13 -6.56 -7.37
CA ALA A 125 6.89 -6.21 -6.68
C ALA A 125 6.76 -4.69 -6.52
N LEU A 126 7.80 -4.02 -6.02
CA LEU A 126 7.81 -2.58 -5.81
C LEU A 126 7.76 -1.82 -7.14
N HIS A 127 8.53 -2.24 -8.14
CA HIS A 127 8.50 -1.61 -9.46
C HIS A 127 7.11 -1.68 -10.09
N TRP A 128 6.49 -2.86 -10.07
CA TRP A 128 5.13 -3.04 -10.56
C TRP A 128 4.13 -2.23 -9.74
N ALA A 129 4.21 -2.29 -8.41
CA ALA A 129 3.31 -1.59 -7.50
C ALA A 129 3.34 -0.08 -7.69
N HIS A 130 4.53 0.53 -7.84
CA HIS A 130 4.67 1.96 -8.15
C HIS A 130 3.98 2.31 -9.46
N ARG A 131 4.14 1.48 -10.49
CA ARG A 131 3.52 1.69 -11.80
C ARG A 131 2.00 1.64 -11.77
N VAL A 132 1.41 0.71 -11.00
CA VAL A 132 -0.05 0.52 -10.96
C VAL A 132 -0.74 1.25 -9.81
N ALA A 133 0.00 1.83 -8.85
CA ALA A 133 -0.53 2.52 -7.68
C ALA A 133 -1.64 3.55 -7.98
N PRO A 134 -1.59 4.32 -9.10
CA PRO A 134 -2.68 5.24 -9.45
C PRO A 134 -4.03 4.55 -9.72
N ARG A 135 -4.05 3.25 -10.05
CA ARG A 135 -5.27 2.47 -10.32
C ARG A 135 -6.03 2.10 -9.05
N PHE A 136 -5.39 2.17 -7.88
CA PHE A 136 -5.97 1.80 -6.59
C PHE A 136 -6.43 3.05 -5.85
N ALA A 137 -7.66 3.50 -6.11
CA ALA A 137 -8.17 4.79 -5.65
C ALA A 137 -8.10 4.98 -4.12
N ASP A 138 -8.16 3.91 -3.34
CA ASP A 138 -8.21 3.99 -1.88
C ASP A 138 -6.83 3.82 -1.21
N GLY A 139 -5.80 3.45 -1.99
CA GLY A 139 -4.40 3.47 -1.54
C GLY A 139 -3.63 2.18 -1.75
N VAL A 140 -2.38 2.21 -1.28
CA VAL A 140 -1.41 1.12 -1.33
C VAL A 140 -0.77 0.92 0.04
N LEU A 141 -0.86 -0.31 0.54
CA LEU A 141 -0.21 -0.77 1.76
C LEU A 141 1.01 -1.62 1.40
N TYR A 142 2.08 -1.44 2.16
CA TYR A 142 3.29 -2.24 2.06
C TYR A 142 3.67 -2.74 3.45
N LEU A 143 4.02 -4.01 3.56
CA LEU A 143 4.54 -4.58 4.78
C LEU A 143 5.66 -5.58 4.46
N ASP A 144 6.81 -5.38 5.08
CA ASP A 144 7.90 -6.37 5.11
C ASP A 144 7.65 -7.36 6.25
N LEU A 145 7.37 -8.62 5.89
CA LEU A 145 7.07 -9.72 6.81
C LEU A 145 8.32 -10.38 7.40
N ARG A 146 9.51 -10.04 6.87
CA ARG A 146 10.80 -10.50 7.40
C ARG A 146 10.92 -12.02 7.50
N GLY A 147 10.23 -12.76 6.65
CA GLY A 147 10.15 -14.21 6.70
C GLY A 147 11.48 -14.91 6.44
N SER A 148 12.45 -14.22 5.82
CA SER A 148 13.81 -14.71 5.67
C SER A 148 14.76 -14.37 6.82
N ARG A 149 14.30 -13.64 7.83
CA ARG A 149 15.04 -13.41 9.08
C ARG A 149 14.91 -14.62 10.01
N PRO A 150 15.80 -14.73 11.03
CA PRO A 150 15.63 -15.69 12.12
C PRO A 150 14.29 -15.52 12.83
N ASP A 151 13.80 -16.59 13.47
CA ASP A 151 12.43 -16.72 14.01
C ASP A 151 12.03 -15.59 14.98
N ASP A 152 12.97 -15.10 15.77
CA ASP A 152 12.76 -14.02 16.74
C ASP A 152 12.52 -12.63 16.10
N GLN A 153 12.78 -12.51 14.80
CA GLN A 153 12.68 -11.25 14.04
C GLN A 153 11.58 -11.26 12.97
N VAL A 154 10.91 -12.40 12.80
CA VAL A 154 9.78 -12.53 11.87
C VAL A 154 8.58 -11.77 12.40
N VAL A 155 7.88 -11.06 11.52
CA VAL A 155 6.69 -10.33 11.93
C VAL A 155 5.55 -11.32 12.17
N ALA A 156 5.04 -11.36 13.40
CA ALA A 156 3.87 -12.18 13.73
C ALA A 156 2.62 -11.65 12.99
N PRO A 157 1.70 -12.51 12.55
CA PRO A 157 0.50 -12.09 11.81
C PRO A 157 -0.36 -11.06 12.56
N SER A 158 -0.42 -11.17 13.89
CA SER A 158 -1.17 -10.23 14.72
C SER A 158 -0.56 -8.83 14.69
N ASP A 159 0.77 -8.71 14.73
CA ASP A 159 1.49 -7.43 14.67
C ASP A 159 1.38 -6.82 13.28
N ALA A 160 1.53 -7.65 12.24
CA ALA A 160 1.30 -7.27 10.85
C ALA A 160 -0.11 -6.67 10.65
N LEU A 161 -1.16 -7.34 11.16
CA LEU A 161 -2.53 -6.82 11.12
C LEU A 161 -2.66 -5.49 11.87
N GLY A 162 -2.01 -5.37 13.03
CA GLY A 162 -1.98 -4.13 13.81
C GLY A 162 -1.44 -2.97 12.98
N SER A 163 -0.29 -3.15 12.32
CA SER A 163 0.31 -2.14 11.45
C SER A 163 -0.58 -1.77 10.25
N LEU A 164 -1.22 -2.76 9.60
CA LEU A 164 -2.12 -2.51 8.48
C LEU A 164 -3.39 -1.76 8.90
N ILE A 165 -3.98 -2.09 10.07
CA ILE A 165 -5.16 -1.41 10.60
C ILE A 165 -4.82 0.04 11.00
N GLN A 166 -3.67 0.26 11.63
CA GLN A 166 -3.18 1.61 11.94
C GLN A 166 -3.02 2.45 10.67
N ALA A 167 -2.44 1.86 9.61
CA ALA A 167 -2.27 2.51 8.33
C ALA A 167 -3.61 2.90 7.66
N LEU A 168 -4.67 2.13 7.89
CA LEU A 168 -6.01 2.38 7.33
C LEU A 168 -6.82 3.44 8.08
N ASP A 169 -6.27 4.00 9.17
CA ASP A 169 -6.87 5.03 10.01
C ASP A 169 -8.28 4.63 10.49
N VAL A 170 -8.40 3.38 10.98
CA VAL A 170 -9.66 2.83 11.48
C VAL A 170 -9.95 3.42 12.87
N PRO A 171 -11.13 4.02 13.11
CA PRO A 171 -11.45 4.60 14.40
C PRO A 171 -11.69 3.52 15.46
N GLY A 172 -11.27 3.81 16.69
CA GLY A 172 -11.42 2.92 17.85
C GLY A 172 -10.18 2.09 18.15
N ASP A 173 -10.26 1.29 19.20
CA ASP A 173 -9.13 0.46 19.66
C ASP A 173 -8.99 -0.80 18.80
N ILE A 174 -7.74 -1.22 18.58
CA ILE A 174 -7.43 -2.45 17.85
C ILE A 174 -7.65 -3.65 18.79
N PRO A 175 -8.50 -4.63 18.44
CA PRO A 175 -8.74 -5.80 19.27
C PRO A 175 -7.46 -6.59 19.58
N CYS A 176 -7.34 -7.08 20.81
CA CYS A 176 -6.26 -7.98 21.21
C CYS A 176 -6.42 -9.40 20.62
N ASP A 177 -7.67 -9.85 20.44
CA ASP A 177 -7.96 -11.15 19.84
C ASP A 177 -7.59 -11.18 18.34
N PRO A 178 -6.78 -12.15 17.88
CA PRO A 178 -6.34 -12.22 16.48
C PRO A 178 -7.48 -12.37 15.47
N ALA A 179 -8.53 -13.13 15.80
CA ALA A 179 -9.64 -13.35 14.88
C ALA A 179 -10.49 -12.07 14.72
N ALA A 180 -10.77 -11.39 15.82
CA ALA A 180 -11.44 -10.09 15.84
C ALA A 180 -10.62 -9.02 15.09
N ARG A 181 -9.29 -9.00 15.29
CA ARG A 181 -8.38 -8.10 14.57
C ARG A 181 -8.41 -8.34 13.05
N ALA A 182 -8.36 -9.60 12.62
CA ALA A 182 -8.50 -9.95 11.20
C ALA A 182 -9.89 -9.57 10.64
N GLY A 183 -10.94 -9.73 11.44
CA GLY A 183 -12.30 -9.30 11.09
C GLY A 183 -12.41 -7.78 10.91
N LEU A 184 -11.80 -7.00 11.81
CA LEU A 184 -11.73 -5.54 11.70
C LEU A 184 -10.99 -5.11 10.45
N TYR A 185 -9.83 -5.71 10.17
CA TYR A 185 -9.05 -5.45 8.97
C TYR A 185 -9.86 -5.71 7.67
N ARG A 186 -10.53 -6.86 7.57
CA ARG A 186 -11.40 -7.16 6.42
C ARG A 186 -12.56 -6.18 6.29
N SER A 187 -13.15 -5.76 7.41
CA SER A 187 -14.23 -4.77 7.43
C SER A 187 -13.74 -3.39 6.99
N ALA A 188 -12.51 -3.00 7.36
CA ALA A 188 -11.91 -1.74 6.96
C ALA A 188 -11.62 -1.66 5.45
N LEU A 189 -11.31 -2.81 4.83
CA LEU A 189 -11.07 -2.93 3.39
C LEU A 189 -12.35 -3.13 2.55
N ALA A 190 -13.48 -3.42 3.19
CA ALA A 190 -14.75 -3.60 2.50
C ALA A 190 -15.12 -2.37 1.65
N GLY A 191 -15.36 -2.60 0.35
CA GLY A 191 -15.71 -1.54 -0.60
C GLY A 191 -14.56 -0.64 -1.04
N ARG A 192 -13.31 -0.90 -0.62
CA ARG A 192 -12.13 -0.13 -1.04
C ARG A 192 -11.38 -0.82 -2.18
N ARG A 193 -10.79 -0.02 -3.07
CA ARG A 193 -9.85 -0.43 -4.12
C ARG A 193 -8.41 -0.21 -3.66
N MET A 194 -7.81 -1.27 -3.12
CA MET A 194 -6.50 -1.24 -2.46
C MET A 194 -5.51 -2.21 -3.10
N LEU A 195 -4.24 -1.84 -3.12
CA LEU A 195 -3.12 -2.76 -3.34
C LEU A 195 -2.44 -3.06 -2.01
N ILE A 196 -2.18 -4.32 -1.73
CA ILE A 196 -1.47 -4.77 -0.53
C ILE A 196 -0.24 -5.55 -0.99
N VAL A 197 0.96 -5.06 -0.66
CA VAL A 197 2.22 -5.75 -0.94
C VAL A 197 2.75 -6.34 0.36
N LEU A 198 2.80 -7.67 0.41
CA LEU A 198 3.35 -8.45 1.53
C LEU A 198 4.72 -8.98 1.10
N ASP A 199 5.78 -8.29 1.50
CA ASP A 199 7.14 -8.63 1.10
C ASP A 199 7.79 -9.62 2.05
N ASP A 200 8.59 -10.54 1.52
CA ASP A 200 9.36 -11.56 2.23
C ASP A 200 8.52 -12.44 3.17
N ALA A 201 7.39 -12.96 2.70
CA ALA A 201 6.60 -13.93 3.46
C ALA A 201 7.37 -15.24 3.67
N ARG A 202 7.34 -15.78 4.89
CA ARG A 202 7.94 -17.07 5.24
C ARG A 202 7.12 -18.23 4.69
N ASP A 203 5.83 -18.23 4.99
CA ASP A 203 4.90 -19.32 4.72
C ASP A 203 3.46 -18.80 4.54
N ALA A 204 2.54 -19.72 4.25
CA ALA A 204 1.14 -19.39 4.00
C ALA A 204 0.42 -18.93 5.27
N ASP A 205 0.80 -19.44 6.45
CA ASP A 205 0.13 -19.11 7.71
C ASP A 205 0.47 -17.69 8.17
N GLN A 206 1.65 -17.19 7.78
CA GLN A 206 2.02 -15.80 7.99
C GLN A 206 1.17 -14.83 7.13
N ALA A 207 0.96 -15.17 5.86
CA ALA A 207 0.29 -14.29 4.90
C ALA A 207 -1.24 -14.40 4.93
N ARG A 208 -1.81 -15.59 5.18
CA ARG A 208 -3.26 -15.86 5.10
C ARG A 208 -4.12 -14.91 5.95
N PRO A 209 -3.77 -14.57 7.20
CA PRO A 209 -4.56 -13.64 8.01
C PRO A 209 -4.62 -12.22 7.45
N LEU A 210 -3.64 -11.85 6.61
CA LEU A 210 -3.47 -10.52 6.01
C LEU A 210 -4.21 -10.38 4.67
N LEU A 211 -4.85 -11.44 4.20
CA LEU A 211 -5.62 -11.44 2.97
C LEU A 211 -6.98 -10.75 3.20
N PRO A 212 -7.38 -9.83 2.31
CA PRO A 212 -8.73 -9.29 2.33
C PRO A 212 -9.74 -10.35 1.89
N GLY A 213 -10.93 -10.32 2.47
CA GLY A 213 -12.02 -11.23 2.13
C GLY A 213 -12.98 -10.69 1.05
N VAL A 214 -12.62 -9.59 0.38
CA VAL A 214 -13.53 -8.82 -0.49
C VAL A 214 -12.90 -8.53 -1.84
N ALA A 215 -13.74 -8.37 -2.86
CA ALA A 215 -13.34 -7.88 -4.17
C ALA A 215 -12.89 -6.41 -4.11
N GLY A 216 -12.13 -5.99 -5.13
CA GLY A 216 -11.57 -4.64 -5.24
C GLY A 216 -10.16 -4.49 -4.68
N CYS A 217 -9.71 -5.44 -3.85
CA CYS A 217 -8.33 -5.50 -3.40
C CYS A 217 -7.50 -6.46 -4.26
N MET A 218 -6.22 -6.12 -4.45
CA MET A 218 -5.21 -7.02 -4.98
C MET A 218 -4.09 -7.19 -3.97
N VAL A 219 -3.62 -8.42 -3.79
CA VAL A 219 -2.50 -8.76 -2.91
C VAL A 219 -1.35 -9.29 -3.74
N VAL A 220 -0.15 -8.75 -3.55
CA VAL A 220 1.10 -9.29 -4.08
C VAL A 220 1.95 -9.76 -2.91
N VAL A 221 2.22 -11.05 -2.84
CA VAL A 221 3.07 -11.67 -1.84
C VAL A 221 4.41 -12.00 -2.48
N THR A 222 5.53 -11.64 -1.86
CA THR A 222 6.85 -12.16 -2.28
C THR A 222 7.32 -13.21 -1.29
N SER A 223 7.85 -14.33 -1.77
CA SER A 223 8.38 -15.40 -0.90
C SER A 223 9.48 -16.20 -1.58
N ARG A 224 10.32 -16.85 -0.77
CA ARG A 224 11.27 -17.86 -1.25
C ARG A 224 10.60 -19.22 -1.42
N ASP A 225 9.62 -19.51 -0.58
CA ASP A 225 8.78 -20.70 -0.70
C ASP A 225 7.69 -20.45 -1.77
N ARG A 226 7.20 -21.53 -2.37
CA ARG A 226 6.14 -21.51 -3.38
C ARG A 226 4.78 -21.17 -2.80
N LEU A 227 4.62 -21.20 -1.47
CA LEU A 227 3.36 -20.99 -0.76
C LEU A 227 2.21 -21.82 -1.35
N SER A 228 2.47 -23.11 -1.63
CA SER A 228 1.54 -24.01 -2.31
C SER A 228 0.16 -24.07 -1.65
N CYS A 229 0.11 -23.95 -0.31
CA CYS A 229 -1.14 -23.87 0.44
C CYS A 229 -1.99 -22.65 0.05
N LEU A 230 -1.39 -21.49 -0.26
CA LEU A 230 -2.12 -20.31 -0.74
C LEU A 230 -2.68 -20.50 -2.14
N VAL A 231 -1.93 -21.22 -2.99
CA VAL A 231 -2.38 -21.57 -4.34
C VAL A 231 -3.57 -22.52 -4.28
N ALA A 232 -3.52 -23.51 -3.37
CA ALA A 232 -4.55 -24.53 -3.24
C ALA A 232 -5.84 -24.02 -2.59
N ALA A 233 -5.76 -23.28 -1.48
CA ALA A 233 -6.94 -22.90 -0.70
C ALA A 233 -7.53 -21.53 -1.12
N GLU A 234 -6.69 -20.55 -1.46
CA GLU A 234 -7.11 -19.19 -1.80
C GLU A 234 -6.99 -18.86 -3.30
N ALA A 235 -6.73 -19.89 -4.13
CA ALA A 235 -6.58 -19.77 -5.58
C ALA A 235 -5.52 -18.74 -6.00
N ALA A 236 -4.49 -18.55 -5.18
CA ALA A 236 -3.42 -17.62 -5.46
C ALA A 236 -2.71 -17.97 -6.78
N ARG A 237 -2.28 -16.94 -7.52
CA ARG A 237 -1.63 -17.08 -8.81
C ARG A 237 -0.11 -17.03 -8.63
N PRO A 238 0.62 -18.14 -8.81
CA PRO A 238 2.06 -18.13 -8.70
C PRO A 238 2.67 -17.49 -9.94
N VAL A 239 3.66 -16.62 -9.73
CA VAL A 239 4.53 -16.05 -10.75
C VAL A 239 5.96 -16.36 -10.33
N VAL A 240 6.66 -17.15 -11.15
CA VAL A 240 8.03 -17.57 -10.87
C VAL A 240 9.00 -16.50 -11.38
N VAL A 241 9.94 -16.13 -10.52
CA VAL A 241 11.00 -15.17 -10.78
C VAL A 241 12.34 -15.91 -10.77
N ASP A 242 12.82 -16.23 -11.96
CA ASP A 242 14.06 -17.00 -12.18
C ASP A 242 15.27 -16.09 -12.37
N GLU A 243 16.45 -16.63 -12.69
CA GLU A 243 17.63 -15.82 -13.03
C GLU A 243 17.39 -14.90 -14.23
N LEU A 244 18.15 -13.80 -14.31
CA LEU A 244 18.11 -12.95 -15.49
C LEU A 244 18.75 -13.67 -16.68
N GLY A 245 18.06 -13.63 -17.81
CA GLY A 245 18.65 -14.07 -19.07
C GLY A 245 19.85 -13.19 -19.46
N PRO A 246 20.74 -13.66 -20.35
CA PRO A 246 21.92 -12.89 -20.77
C PRO A 246 21.59 -11.47 -21.25
N ALA A 247 20.54 -11.32 -22.05
CA ALA A 247 20.11 -10.01 -22.56
C ALA A 247 19.63 -9.06 -21.45
N GLU A 248 18.95 -9.58 -20.43
CA GLU A 248 18.48 -8.76 -19.30
C GLU A 248 19.64 -8.37 -18.37
N ALA A 249 20.55 -9.31 -18.11
CA ALA A 249 21.78 -9.04 -17.36
C ALA A 249 22.63 -7.97 -18.05
N TRP A 250 22.79 -8.06 -19.38
CA TRP A 250 23.44 -7.03 -20.19
C TRP A 250 22.77 -5.67 -20.06
N ASN A 251 21.45 -5.60 -20.15
CA ASN A 251 20.73 -4.33 -20.00
C ASN A 251 20.87 -3.73 -18.59
N LEU A 252 20.92 -4.56 -17.55
CA LEU A 252 21.16 -4.11 -16.17
C LEU A 252 22.56 -3.50 -16.03
N LEU A 253 23.59 -4.16 -16.55
CA LEU A 253 24.95 -3.62 -16.52
C LEU A 253 25.05 -2.35 -17.37
N ARG A 254 24.35 -2.30 -18.50
CA ARG A 254 24.28 -1.13 -19.39
C ARG A 254 23.70 0.09 -18.72
N SER A 255 22.59 -0.07 -17.98
CA SER A 255 21.97 1.07 -17.28
C SER A 255 22.87 1.63 -16.18
N ARG A 256 23.70 0.80 -15.54
CA ARG A 256 24.56 1.20 -14.41
C ARG A 256 25.94 1.71 -14.82
N LEU A 257 26.55 1.11 -15.83
CA LEU A 257 27.95 1.39 -16.23
C LEU A 257 28.04 2.27 -17.50
N GLY A 258 26.94 2.41 -18.25
CA GLY A 258 26.85 3.20 -19.47
C GLY A 258 27.45 2.52 -20.71
N GLU A 259 26.86 2.76 -21.88
CA GLU A 259 27.19 2.02 -23.12
C GLU A 259 28.67 2.06 -23.52
N ARG A 260 29.35 3.18 -23.28
CA ARG A 260 30.73 3.38 -23.70
C ARG A 260 31.68 2.37 -23.06
N ARG A 261 31.48 2.04 -21.77
CA ARG A 261 32.34 1.09 -21.05
C ARG A 261 32.01 -0.35 -21.43
N LEU A 262 30.74 -0.63 -21.73
CA LEU A 262 30.33 -1.95 -22.20
C LEU A 262 30.85 -2.28 -23.61
N ALA A 263 30.94 -1.29 -24.49
CA ALA A 263 31.48 -1.49 -25.84
C ALA A 263 32.98 -1.85 -25.83
N THR A 264 33.75 -1.28 -24.90
CA THR A 264 35.20 -1.47 -24.83
C THR A 264 35.61 -2.80 -24.20
N GLU A 265 34.84 -3.32 -23.25
CA GLU A 265 35.22 -4.46 -22.41
C GLU A 265 34.19 -5.61 -22.45
N ARG A 266 33.72 -5.96 -23.65
CA ARG A 266 32.63 -6.94 -23.87
C ARG A 266 32.91 -8.34 -23.31
N GLU A 267 34.10 -8.89 -23.55
CA GLU A 267 34.46 -10.24 -23.08
C GLU A 267 34.48 -10.33 -21.54
N ALA A 268 34.95 -9.26 -20.88
CA ALA A 268 34.94 -9.19 -19.43
C ALA A 268 33.51 -9.18 -18.86
N LEU A 269 32.57 -8.52 -19.53
CA LEU A 269 31.16 -8.50 -19.15
C LEU A 269 30.51 -9.87 -19.30
N GLU A 270 30.76 -10.58 -20.40
CA GLU A 270 30.27 -11.95 -20.58
C GLU A 270 30.81 -12.87 -19.47
N SER A 271 32.09 -12.70 -19.10
CA SER A 271 32.66 -13.36 -17.93
C SER A 271 31.93 -12.98 -16.65
N ILE A 272 31.73 -11.69 -16.33
CA ILE A 272 31.01 -11.26 -15.12
C ILE A 272 29.61 -11.88 -15.05
N VAL A 273 28.86 -11.86 -16.16
CA VAL A 273 27.51 -12.44 -16.23
C VAL A 273 27.53 -13.94 -15.96
N ALA A 274 28.50 -14.67 -16.52
CA ALA A 274 28.67 -16.09 -16.28
C ALA A 274 28.99 -16.40 -14.81
N HIS A 275 29.94 -15.67 -14.19
CA HIS A 275 30.31 -15.87 -12.78
C HIS A 275 29.19 -15.48 -11.81
N CYS A 276 28.39 -14.47 -12.17
CA CYS A 276 27.23 -14.05 -11.38
C CYS A 276 26.01 -14.96 -11.57
N ALA A 277 26.07 -15.95 -12.48
CA ALA A 277 24.99 -16.89 -12.79
C ALA A 277 23.61 -16.22 -12.99
N GLY A 278 23.58 -15.05 -13.63
CA GLY A 278 22.33 -14.30 -13.87
C GLY A 278 21.67 -13.69 -12.62
N SER A 279 22.33 -13.69 -11.45
CA SER A 279 21.80 -13.10 -10.21
C SER A 279 21.80 -11.56 -10.29
N PRO A 280 20.62 -10.88 -10.24
CA PRO A 280 20.56 -9.42 -10.27
C PRO A 280 21.35 -8.76 -9.14
N ARG A 281 21.35 -9.37 -7.95
CA ARG A 281 22.06 -8.83 -6.79
C ARG A 281 23.58 -8.85 -6.99
N ALA A 282 24.11 -9.95 -7.51
CA ALA A 282 25.54 -10.08 -7.79
C ALA A 282 25.96 -9.10 -8.91
N LEU A 283 25.17 -9.02 -9.98
CA LEU A 283 25.41 -8.07 -11.09
C LEU A 283 25.36 -6.62 -10.62
N THR A 284 24.40 -6.27 -9.75
CA THR A 284 24.30 -4.92 -9.19
C THR A 284 25.49 -4.60 -8.28
N ALA A 285 25.95 -5.56 -7.49
CA ALA A 285 27.15 -5.39 -6.65
C ALA A 285 28.41 -5.20 -7.51
N ALA A 286 28.59 -6.02 -8.55
CA ALA A 286 29.70 -5.89 -9.50
C ALA A 286 29.68 -4.52 -10.20
N ALA A 287 28.52 -4.10 -10.69
CA ALA A 287 28.36 -2.78 -11.30
C ALA A 287 28.64 -1.64 -10.31
N ALA A 288 28.22 -1.78 -9.04
CA ALA A 288 28.52 -0.80 -8.00
C ALA A 288 30.02 -0.69 -7.73
N CYS A 289 30.75 -1.82 -7.64
CA CYS A 289 32.20 -1.81 -7.49
C CYS A 289 32.89 -1.05 -8.64
N ALA A 290 32.50 -1.34 -9.88
CA ALA A 290 33.06 -0.66 -11.06
C ALA A 290 32.65 0.82 -11.16
N ALA A 291 31.50 1.22 -10.61
CA ALA A 291 31.07 2.61 -10.56
C ALA A 291 31.83 3.42 -9.49
N ILE A 292 32.11 2.79 -8.33
CA ILE A 292 32.87 3.41 -7.23
C ILE A 292 34.34 3.60 -7.62
N ASP A 293 34.94 2.63 -8.33
CA ASP A 293 36.30 2.76 -8.88
C ASP A 293 36.30 2.70 -10.42
N PRO A 294 36.25 3.86 -11.10
CA PRO A 294 36.32 3.93 -12.55
C PRO A 294 37.65 3.42 -13.14
N ARG A 295 38.71 3.28 -12.35
CA ARG A 295 40.02 2.76 -12.80
C ARG A 295 40.10 1.24 -12.79
N LEU A 296 39.21 0.57 -12.06
CA LEU A 296 39.09 -0.88 -12.06
C LEU A 296 38.58 -1.35 -13.43
N SER A 297 39.37 -2.12 -14.16
CA SER A 297 38.89 -2.73 -15.41
C SER A 297 37.85 -3.81 -15.10
N LEU A 298 36.90 -4.00 -16.02
CA LEU A 298 35.91 -5.07 -15.89
C LEU A 298 36.58 -6.44 -15.96
N THR A 299 37.70 -6.56 -16.68
CA THR A 299 38.50 -7.79 -16.72
C THR A 299 39.05 -8.16 -15.34
N GLU A 300 39.57 -7.19 -14.60
CA GLU A 300 40.08 -7.43 -13.25
C GLU A 300 38.93 -7.77 -12.28
N LEU A 301 37.80 -7.08 -12.39
CA LEU A 301 36.59 -7.41 -11.63
C LEU A 301 36.09 -8.84 -11.93
N ALA A 302 36.10 -9.25 -13.20
CA ALA A 302 35.74 -10.60 -13.60
C ALA A 302 36.68 -11.67 -12.99
N ARG A 303 37.97 -11.35 -12.83
CA ARG A 303 38.95 -12.23 -12.19
C ARG A 303 38.69 -12.38 -10.69
N GLN A 304 38.25 -11.32 -10.01
CA GLN A 304 37.92 -11.33 -8.58
C GLN A 304 36.64 -12.09 -8.24
N LEU A 305 35.78 -12.35 -9.24
CA LEU A 305 34.53 -13.10 -9.10
C LEU A 305 34.69 -14.61 -9.32
N ARG A 306 35.89 -15.11 -9.65
CA ARG A 306 36.25 -16.53 -9.69
C ARG A 306 36.57 -17.06 -8.30
#